data_AF-A0A450ZMT0-F1
#
_entry.id   AF-A0A450ZMT0-F1
#
_cell.length_a   1.000
_cell.length_b   1.000
_cell.length_c   1.000
_cell.angle_alpha   90.00
_cell.angle_beta   90.00
_cell.angle_gamma   90.00
#
_symmetry.space_group_name_H-M   'P 1'
#
loop_
_entity.id
_entity.type
_entity.pdbx_description
1 polymer ?
#
loop_
_entity_poly.entity_id
_entity_poly.type
_entity_poly.pdbx_seq_one_letter_code
_entity_poly.pdbx_strand_id
1 'polypeptide(L)' 'MITAALNELEDHLSSYVEKASDQDVVITSHGRHVAVLTGFADEDDYLEYRLLNDPQFQRIIGRSREDAEEGRVTRLEDLD' A
#
# COMPACT_ATOMS: atom_id res chain seq x y z
N MET A 1 5.60 6.69 -10.93
CA MET A 1 4.52 5.89 -11.53
C MET A 1 4.70 5.83 -13.03
N ILE A 2 4.69 4.62 -13.60
CA ILE A 2 4.78 4.38 -15.05
C ILE A 2 3.55 3.63 -15.55
N THR A 3 3.36 3.52 -16.86
CA THR A 3 2.25 2.76 -17.46
C THR A 3 2.80 1.70 -18.41
N ALA A 4 2.21 0.51 -18.37
CA ALA A 4 2.54 -0.61 -19.24
C ALA A 4 1.28 -1.20 -19.86
N ALA A 5 1.40 -1.74 -21.09
CA ALA A 5 0.34 -2.54 -21.67
C ALA A 5 0.37 -3.96 -21.07
N LEU A 6 -0.79 -4.60 -20.90
CA LEU A 6 -0.91 -5.92 -20.28
C LEU A 6 -0.07 -6.97 -21.02
N ASN A 7 -0.08 -6.96 -22.36
CA ASN A 7 0.73 -7.88 -23.17
C ASN A 7 2.24 -7.65 -22.99
N GLU A 8 2.68 -6.39 -22.91
CA GLU A 8 4.09 -6.06 -22.67
C GLU A 8 4.53 -6.49 -21.26
N LEU A 9 3.64 -6.37 -20.27
CA LEU A 9 3.88 -6.85 -18.92
C LEU A 9 3.96 -8.38 -18.87
N GLU A 10 3.12 -9.10 -19.62
CA GLU A 10 3.19 -10.57 -19.73
C GLU A 10 4.53 -11.03 -20.31
N ASP A 11 5.03 -10.36 -21.35
CA ASP A 11 6.31 -10.68 -22.01
C ASP A 11 7.54 -10.33 -21.15
N HIS A 12 7.42 -9.36 -20.23
CA HIS A 12 8.53 -8.78 -19.48
C HIS A 12 8.28 -8.69 -17.96
N LEU A 13 7.51 -9.63 -17.42
CA LEU A 13 7.03 -9.58 -16.03
C LEU A 13 8.14 -9.30 -15.02
N SER A 14 9.27 -10.03 -15.08
CA SER A 14 10.37 -9.86 -14.14
C SER A 14 10.93 -8.43 -14.12
N SER A 15 11.09 -7.79 -15.28
CA SER A 15 11.56 -6.40 -15.36
C SER A 15 10.57 -5.42 -14.76
N TYR A 16 9.27 -5.69 -14.90
CA TYR A 16 8.22 -4.86 -14.31
C TYR A 16 8.10 -5.06 -12.81
N VAL A 17 8.35 -6.26 -12.29
CA VAL A 17 8.43 -6.51 -10.84
C VAL A 17 9.59 -5.73 -10.22
N GLU A 18 10.77 -5.74 -10.85
CA GLU A 18 11.91 -4.93 -10.37
C GLU A 18 11.59 -3.43 -10.36
N LYS A 19 10.98 -2.91 -11.43
CA LYS A 19 10.54 -1.50 -11.49
C LYS A 19 9.48 -1.17 -10.45
N ALA A 20 8.63 -2.14 -10.09
CA ALA A 20 7.53 -1.96 -9.16
C ALA A 20 8.00 -1.74 -7.72
N SER A 21 9.21 -2.21 -7.36
CA SER A 21 9.82 -1.93 -6.06
C SER A 21 10.21 -0.45 -5.89
N ASP A 22 10.49 0.27 -6.98
CA ASP A 22 10.81 1.70 -6.93
C ASP A 22 9.56 2.59 -7.12
N GLN A 23 8.57 2.13 -7.89
CA GLN A 23 7.38 2.91 -8.23
C GLN A 23 6.24 2.06 -8.79
N ASP A 24 5.01 2.50 -8.56
CA ASP A 24 3.82 1.86 -9.13
C ASP A 24 3.84 1.78 -10.67
N VAL A 25 3.41 0.63 -11.19
CA VAL A 25 3.19 0.37 -12.62
C VAL A 25 1.69 0.23 -12.87
N VAL A 26 1.10 1.18 -13.60
CA VAL A 26 -0.29 1.11 -14.02
C VAL A 26 -0.41 0.23 -15.26
N ILE A 27 -1.23 -0.81 -15.17
CA ILE A 27 -1.44 -1.79 -16.24
C ILE A 27 -2.65 -1.35 -17.06
N THR A 28 -2.47 -1.32 -18.39
CA THR A 28 -3.53 -0.99 -19.34
C THR A 28 -3.87 -2.18 -20.24
N SER A 29 -5.15 -2.37 -20.54
CA SER A 29 -5.62 -3.31 -21.55
C SER A 29 -6.48 -2.56 -22.55
N HIS A 30 -6.14 -2.65 -23.84
CA HIS A 30 -6.83 -1.94 -24.92
C HIS A 30 -7.00 -0.43 -24.64
N GLY A 31 -5.98 0.21 -24.06
CA GLY A 31 -5.98 1.63 -23.71
C GLY A 31 -6.76 2.01 -22.45
N ARG A 32 -7.32 1.05 -21.70
CA ARG A 32 -8.01 1.28 -20.42
C ARG A 32 -7.14 0.82 -19.26
N HIS A 33 -7.05 1.60 -18.18
CA HIS A 33 -6.43 1.16 -16.93
C HIS A 33 -7.22 -0.01 -16.31
N VAL A 34 -6.53 -1.11 -15.99
CA VAL A 34 -7.16 -2.34 -15.49
C VAL A 34 -6.60 -2.83 -14.16
N ALA A 35 -5.35 -2.51 -13.85
CA ALA A 35 -4.70 -2.93 -12.62
C ALA A 35 -3.51 -2.01 -12.30
N VAL A 36 -2.96 -2.16 -11.10
CA VAL A 36 -1.69 -1.57 -10.68
C VAL A 36 -0.82 -2.71 -10.13
N LEU A 37 0.45 -2.72 -10.53
CA LEU A 37 1.49 -3.53 -9.92
C LEU A 37 2.32 -2.64 -9.01
N THR A 38 2.29 -2.93 -7.72
CA THR A 38 3.08 -2.29 -6.68
C THR A 38 4.00 -3.34 -6.09
N GLY A 39 5.30 -3.07 -6.11
CA GLY A 39 6.31 -3.91 -5.48
C GLY A 39 6.54 -3.49 -4.03
N PHE A 40 7.31 -4.30 -3.32
CA PHE A 40 7.81 -3.99 -1.98
C PHE A 40 9.32 -3.80 -2.11
N ALA A 41 9.88 -2.74 -1.54
CA ALA A 41 11.34 -2.54 -1.51
C ALA A 41 11.98 -3.37 -0.40
N ASP A 42 11.26 -3.55 0.71
CA ASP A 42 11.69 -4.37 1.85
C ASP A 42 10.51 -5.05 2.58
N GLU A 43 10.82 -5.72 3.69
CA GLU A 43 9.83 -6.43 4.51
C GLU A 43 8.90 -5.47 5.26
N ASP A 44 9.36 -4.25 5.57
CA ASP A 44 8.56 -3.25 6.26
C ASP A 44 7.46 -2.72 5.34
N ASP A 45 7.76 -2.50 4.04
CA ASP A 45 6.76 -2.16 3.02
C ASP A 45 5.67 -3.22 2.90
N TYR A 46 6.06 -4.50 2.92
CA TYR A 46 5.10 -5.61 2.86
C TYR A 46 4.24 -5.68 4.14
N LEU A 47 4.86 -5.47 5.30
CA LEU A 47 4.15 -5.40 6.58
C LEU A 47 3.15 -4.24 6.59
N GLU A 48 3.56 -3.05 6.15
CA GLU A 48 2.70 -1.88 6.03
C GLU A 48 1.51 -2.17 5.11
N TYR A 49 1.75 -2.72 3.91
CA TYR A 49 0.68 -3.12 3.00
C TYR A 49 -0.32 -4.07 3.67
N ARG A 50 0.17 -5.07 4.41
CA ARG A 50 -0.72 -5.99 5.13
C ARG A 50 -1.54 -5.29 6.21
N LEU A 51 -0.93 -4.40 6.99
CA LEU A 51 -1.62 -3.65 8.05
C LEU A 51 -2.67 -2.71 7.49
N LEU A 52 -2.34 -1.96 6.43
CA LEU A 52 -3.27 -1.05 5.76
C LEU A 52 -4.48 -1.78 5.17
N ASN A 53 -4.33 -3.05 4.80
CA ASN A 53 -5.40 -3.88 4.26
C ASN A 53 -6.06 -4.80 5.29
N ASP A 54 -5.62 -4.80 6.55
CA ASP A 54 -6.21 -5.64 7.59
C ASP A 54 -7.45 -4.97 8.23
N PRO A 55 -8.65 -5.58 8.14
CA PRO A 55 -9.86 -4.97 8.68
C PRO A 55 -9.85 -4.83 10.22
N GLN A 56 -9.08 -5.64 10.95
CA GLN A 56 -8.98 -5.50 12.40
C GLN A 56 -8.12 -4.29 12.76
N PHE A 57 -6.98 -4.13 12.09
CA PHE A 57 -6.10 -2.98 12.25
C PHE A 57 -6.81 -1.68 11.90
N GLN A 58 -7.55 -1.64 10.78
CA GLN A 58 -8.37 -0.50 10.41
C GLN A 58 -9.40 -0.13 11.49
N ARG A 59 -10.04 -1.12 12.12
CA ARG A 59 -10.97 -0.87 13.25
C ARG A 59 -10.26 -0.31 14.48
N ILE A 60 -9.06 -0.82 14.80
CA ILE A 60 -8.27 -0.34 15.93
C ILE A 60 -7.88 1.13 15.71
N ILE A 61 -7.38 1.47 14.52
CA ILE A 61 -7.03 2.84 14.16
C ILE A 61 -8.26 3.75 14.18
N GLY A 62 -9.40 3.30 13.65
CA GLY A 62 -10.66 4.05 13.70
C GLY A 62 -11.08 4.38 15.13
N ARG A 63 -11.10 3.39 16.02
CA ARG A 63 -11.40 3.60 17.44
C ARG A 63 -10.40 4.54 18.11
N SER A 64 -9.10 4.37 17.84
CA SER A 64 -8.08 5.24 18.41
C SER A 64 -8.23 6.70 17.99
N ARG A 65 -8.70 6.96 16.76
CA ARG A 65 -9.02 8.32 16.29
C ARG A 65 -10.24 8.90 17.00
N GLU A 66 -11.30 8.12 17.16
CA GLU A 66 -12.48 8.51 17.93
C GLU A 66 -12.13 8.82 19.39
N ASP A 67 -11.34 7.95 20.04
CA ASP A 67 -10.82 8.18 21.40
C ASP A 67 -10.02 9.50 21.48
N ALA A 68 -9.19 9.80 20.49
CA ALA A 68 -8.42 11.04 20.43
C ALA A 68 -9.30 12.30 20.28
N GLU A 69 -10.31 12.24 19.42
CA GLU A 69 -11.28 13.33 19.24
C GLU A 69 -12.08 13.61 20.52
N GLU A 70 -12.39 12.55 21.28
CA GLU A 70 -13.10 12.65 22.55
C GLU A 70 -12.19 12.89 23.76
N GLY A 71 -10.88 13.11 23.53
CA GLY A 71 -9.89 13.41 24.56
C GLY A 71 -9.50 12.22 25.45
N ARG A 72 -9.86 10.99 25.07
CA ARG A 72 -9.48 9.74 25.74
C ARG A 72 -8.09 9.26 25.31
N VAL A 73 -7.10 10.14 25.42
CA VAL A 73 -5.70 9.87 25.09
C VAL A 73 -4.81 10.23 26.27
N THR A 74 -3.73 9.46 26.44
CA THR A 74 -2.66 9.78 27.37
C THR A 74 -1.56 10.48 26.59
N ARG A 75 -1.03 11.59 27.12
CA ARG A 75 0.10 12.24 26.47
C ARG A 75 1.36 11.40 26.66
N LEU A 76 2.27 11.48 25.69
CA LEU A 76 3.49 10.68 25.74
C LEU A 76 4.35 11.03 26.97
N GLU A 77 4.36 12.28 27.40
CA GLU A 77 5.06 12.72 28.61
C GLU A 77 4.45 12.20 29.92
N ASP A 78 3.21 11.72 29.89
CA ASP A 78 2.50 11.18 31.06
C ASP A 78 2.65 9.65 31.18
N LEU A 79 3.43 9.01 30.29
CA LEU A 79 3.77 7.59 30.36
C LEU A 79 5.06 7.39 31.17
N ASP A 80 5.02 6.51 32.17
CA ASP A 80 6.17 6.10 33.00
C ASP A 80 7.25 5.31 32.23
#